data_AF-A0A1H0LKR1-F1
#
_entry.id   AF-A0A1H0LKR1-F1
#
_cell.length_a   1.000
_cell.length_b   1.000
_cell.length_c   1.000
_cell.angle_alpha   90.00
_cell.angle_beta   90.00
_cell.angle_gamma   90.00
#
_symmetry.space_group_name_H-M   'P 1'
#
loop_
_entity.id
_entity.type
_entity.pdbx_description
1 polymer ?
#
loop_
_entity_poly.entity_id
_entity_poly.type
_entity_poly.pdbx_seq_one_letter_code
_entity_poly.pdbx_strand_id
1 'polypeptide(L)' 'MSDTTTIDRLRTVLDDVIYPADKGQLVDHASRNNADEDTVHALHSVPDRVYGSFDEVLDVVAVDQSREA' A
#
# COMPACT_ATOMS: atom_id res chain seq x y z
N MET A 1 -14.96 -9.81 -10.42
CA MET A 1 -14.07 -8.65 -10.52
C MET A 1 -12.88 -9.00 -9.65
N SER A 2 -11.66 -8.60 -10.00
CA SER A 2 -10.50 -8.90 -9.15
C SER A 2 -10.42 -7.79 -8.11
N ASP A 3 -11.07 -8.02 -6.97
CA ASP A 3 -11.14 -7.14 -5.79
C ASP A 3 -9.82 -7.12 -4.99
N THR A 4 -8.69 -6.97 -5.68
CA THR A 4 -7.37 -7.03 -5.04
C THR A 4 -6.45 -5.93 -5.59
N THR A 5 -5.83 -5.17 -4.68
CA THR A 5 -4.85 -4.15 -5.03
C THR A 5 -3.65 -4.75 -5.75
N THR A 6 -3.22 -4.10 -6.83
CA THR A 6 -2.02 -4.47 -7.61
C THR A 6 -0.80 -3.69 -7.12
N ILE A 7 0.39 -4.31 -7.21
CA ILE A 7 1.67 -3.71 -6.82
C ILE A 7 1.93 -2.37 -7.53
N ASP A 8 1.67 -2.29 -8.83
CA ASP A 8 1.93 -1.08 -9.64
C ASP A 8 1.13 0.14 -9.15
N ARG A 9 -0.13 -0.10 -8.75
CA ARG A 9 -1.01 0.91 -8.16
C ARG A 9 -0.52 1.31 -6.78
N LEU A 10 -0.17 0.34 -5.93
CA LEU A 10 0.40 0.60 -4.61
C LEU A 10 1.69 1.43 -4.71
N ARG A 11 2.54 1.10 -5.68
CA ARG A 11 3.78 1.83 -5.95
C ARG A 11 3.51 3.26 -6.36
N THR A 12 2.55 3.47 -7.25
CA THR A 12 2.17 4.82 -7.71
C THR A 12 1.67 5.69 -6.56
N VAL A 13 0.83 5.14 -5.66
CA VAL A 13 0.25 5.92 -4.56
C VAL A 13 1.23 6.15 -3.40
N LEU A 14 2.26 5.31 -3.27
CA LEU A 14 3.30 5.43 -2.24
C LEU A 14 4.63 6.00 -2.76
N ASP A 15 4.72 6.39 -4.04
CA ASP A 15 5.94 6.94 -4.66
C ASP A 15 6.43 8.22 -3.95
N ASP A 16 5.49 9.02 -3.43
CA ASP A 16 5.76 10.28 -2.72
C ASP A 16 6.01 10.09 -1.21
N VAL A 17 5.94 8.86 -0.70
CA VAL A 17 6.12 8.59 0.74
C VAL A 17 7.60 8.68 1.11
N ILE A 18 7.89 9.53 2.10
CA ILE A 18 9.22 9.63 2.69
C ILE A 18 9.34 8.64 3.86
N TYR A 19 10.19 7.63 3.70
CA TYR A 19 10.46 6.64 4.74
C TYR A 19 11.50 7.18 5.75
N PRO A 20 11.40 6.81 7.05
CA PRO A 20 10.44 5.86 7.63
C PRO A 20 9.03 6.43 7.82
N ALA A 21 8.00 5.65 7.48
CA ALA A 21 6.59 6.04 7.53
C ALA A 21 5.74 5.03 8.31
N ASP A 22 4.77 5.49 9.08
CA ASP A 22 3.80 4.63 9.78
C ASP A 22 2.57 4.31 8.92
N LYS A 23 1.75 3.35 9.37
CA LYS A 23 0.51 2.97 8.69
C LYS A 23 -0.41 4.16 8.42
N GLY A 24 -0.55 5.08 9.36
CA GLY A 24 -1.36 6.28 9.21
C GLY A 24 -0.83 7.20 8.11
N GLN A 25 0.48 7.42 8.04
CA GLN A 25 1.13 8.16 6.94
C GLN A 25 0.88 7.50 5.58
N LEU A 26 0.99 6.16 5.51
CA LEU A 26 0.75 5.41 4.26
C LEU A 26 -0.71 5.55 3.80
N VAL A 27 -1.67 5.45 4.72
CA VAL A 27 -3.10 5.60 4.42
C VAL A 27 -3.44 7.04 4.04
N ASP A 28 -2.89 8.04 4.72
CA ASP A 28 -3.09 9.46 4.41
C ASP A 28 -2.55 9.79 3.01
N HIS A 29 -1.33 9.33 2.70
CA HIS A 29 -0.75 9.50 1.36
C HIS A 29 -1.55 8.77 0.29
N ALA A 30 -1.95 7.52 0.53
CA ALA A 30 -2.79 6.77 -0.40
C ALA A 30 -4.11 7.51 -0.66
N SER A 31 -4.79 7.97 0.39
CA SER A 31 -6.03 8.74 0.27
C SER A 31 -5.82 10.05 -0.51
N ARG A 32 -4.74 10.79 -0.23
CA ARG A 32 -4.38 12.02 -0.98
C ARG A 32 -4.08 11.77 -2.44
N ASN A 33 -3.43 10.64 -2.76
CA ASN A 33 -3.13 10.21 -4.13
C ASN A 33 -4.32 9.57 -4.84
N ASN A 34 -5.53 9.69 -4.27
CA ASN A 34 -6.77 9.16 -4.81
C ASN A 34 -6.71 7.64 -5.02
N ALA A 35 -6.06 6.93 -4.09
CA ALA A 35 -6.04 5.49 -4.04
C ALA A 35 -7.46 4.94 -3.84
N ASP A 36 -7.69 3.77 -4.41
CA ASP A 36 -8.97 3.09 -4.38
C ASP A 36 -9.24 2.52 -3.00
N GLU A 37 -10.51 2.27 -2.75
CA GLU A 37 -10.98 1.70 -1.51
C GLU A 37 -10.28 0.38 -1.20
N ASP A 38 -9.99 -0.46 -2.20
CA ASP A 38 -9.23 -1.71 -2.03
C ASP A 38 -7.80 -1.47 -1.54
N THR A 39 -7.12 -0.43 -2.05
CA THR A 39 -5.74 -0.12 -1.68
C THR A 39 -5.67 0.47 -0.29
N VAL A 40 -6.60 1.37 0.03
CA VAL A 40 -6.76 1.92 1.37
C VAL A 40 -7.13 0.81 2.37
N HIS A 41 -8.01 -0.11 1.99
CA HIS A 41 -8.43 -1.23 2.84
C HIS A 41 -7.28 -2.21 3.11
N ALA A 42 -6.48 -2.52 2.09
CA ALA A 42 -5.28 -3.34 2.23
C ALA A 42 -4.27 -2.68 3.19
N LEU A 43 -4.00 -1.38 3.02
CA LEU A 43 -3.14 -0.60 3.94
C LEU A 43 -3.73 -0.48 5.35
N HIS A 44 -5.06 -0.46 5.50
CA HIS A 44 -5.68 -0.42 6.82
C HIS A 44 -5.55 -1.75 7.56
N SER A 45 -5.47 -2.86 6.81
CA SER A 45 -5.33 -4.23 7.31
C SER A 45 -3.91 -4.62 7.72
N VAL A 46 -2.90 -3.85 7.32
CA VAL A 46 -1.51 -4.12 7.74
C VAL A 46 -1.29 -3.74 9.21
N PRO A 47 -0.33 -4.39 9.90
CA PRO A 47 0.00 -4.05 11.27
C PRO A 47 0.44 -2.59 11.42
N ASP A 48 0.03 -1.97 12.52
CA ASP A 48 0.45 -0.61 12.86
C ASP A 48 1.91 -0.61 13.33
N ARG A 49 2.83 -0.39 12.39
CA ARG A 49 4.28 -0.28 12.63
C ARG A 49 4.88 0.78 11.74
N VAL A 50 6.11 1.17 12.08
CA VAL A 50 6.94 2.01 11.22
C VAL A 50 7.58 1.12 10.17
N TYR A 51 7.40 1.50 8.92
CA TYR A 51 8.02 0.88 7.75
C TYR A 51 9.24 1.70 7.35
N GLY A 52 10.37 1.05 7.16
CA GLY A 52 11.60 1.69 6.71
C GLY A 52 11.72 1.80 5.20
N SER A 53 10.88 1.09 4.44
CA SER A 53 10.91 1.07 2.98
C SER A 53 9.60 0.56 2.39
N PHE A 54 9.37 0.87 1.11
CA PHE A 54 8.22 0.36 0.33
C PHE A 54 8.16 -1.17 0.28
N ASP A 55 9.31 -1.84 0.19
CA ASP A 55 9.42 -3.30 0.18
C ASP A 55 8.82 -3.93 1.44
N GLU A 56 9.05 -3.33 2.61
CA GLU A 56 8.45 -3.80 3.87
C GLU A 56 6.93 -3.63 3.89
N VAL A 57 6.40 -2.60 3.23
CA VAL A 57 4.95 -2.40 3.09
C VAL A 57 4.37 -3.45 2.15
N LEU A 58 5.05 -3.70 1.03
CA LEU A 58 4.69 -4.70 0.04
C LEU A 58 4.63 -6.13 0.60
N ASP A 59 5.58 -6.49 1.45
CA ASP A 59 5.65 -7.81 2.09
C ASP A 59 4.46 -8.08 3.02
N VAL A 60 3.94 -7.03 3.68
CA VAL A 60 2.84 -7.16 4.63
C VAL A 60 1.46 -6.85 4.05
N VAL A 61 1.38 -6.06 2.98
CA VAL A 61 0.12 -5.74 2.30
C VAL A 61 -0.35 -6.98 1.55
N ALA A 62 -1.64 -7.27 1.67
CA ALA A 62 -2.30 -8.27 0.82
C ALA A 62 -2.47 -7.73 -0.61
N VAL A 63 -1.40 -7.76 -1.42
CA VAL A 63 -1.44 -7.53 -2.87
C VAL A 63 -1.68 -8.85 -3.61
N ASP A 64 -2.43 -8.79 -4.71
CA ASP A 64 -2.55 -9.92 -5.63
C ASP A 64 -1.23 -10.07 -6.39
N GLN A 65 -0.34 -10.90 -5.86
CA GLN A 65 0.89 -11.28 -6.56
C GLN A 65 0.61 -12.29 -7.70
N SER A 66 -0.65 -12.74 -7.84
CA SER A 66 -1.06 -13.83 -8.74
C SER A 66 -1.16 -13.43 -10.22
N ARG A 67 -0.82 -12.19 -10.60
CA ARG A 67 -0.78 -11.73 -12.00
C ARG A 67 0.62 -11.33 -12.46
N GLU A 68 1.64 -12.09 -12.06
CA GLU A 68 2.94 -12.09 -12.72
C GLU A 68 3.26 -13.52 -13.20
N ALA A 69 2.58 -13.97 -14.27
CA ALA A 69 2.94 -15.18 -15.02
C ALA A 69 2.45 -15.09 -16.48
#